data_AF-A0A6A0AIP3-F1
#
_entry.id   AF-A0A6A0AIP3-F1
#
_cell.length_a   1.000
_cell.length_b   1.000
_cell.length_c   1.000
_cell.angle_alpha   90.00
_cell.angle_beta   90.00
_cell.angle_gamma   90.00
#
_symmetry.space_group_name_H-M   'P 1'
#
loop_
_entity.id
_entity.type
_entity.pdbx_description
1 polymer ?
#
loop_
_entity_poly.entity_id
_entity_poly.type
_entity_poly.pdbx_seq_one_letter_code
_entity_poly.pdbx_strand_id
1 'polypeptide(L)'
;STQRAAPAKSTSASSAAAVRHNILPLKKINNVSVLLKNFKMSPKQVKEELLRLLCEGTCAMSEDQVDNLILQFPTEEERKELLGYTGAVSELYEGEQLMMELALIPNLDQKATVFKLMRDFEPKILVSPQ
;
A
#
# COMPACT_ATOMS: atom_id res chain seq x y z
N SER A 1 -17.05 65.35 -20.75
CA SER A 1 -16.79 63.93 -20.99
C SER A 1 -16.52 63.22 -19.68
N THR A 2 -17.51 62.49 -19.20
CA THR A 2 -17.47 61.72 -17.95
C THR A 2 -16.71 60.42 -18.19
N GLN A 3 -15.62 60.15 -17.46
CA GLN A 3 -15.02 58.82 -17.39
C GLN A 3 -15.50 58.10 -16.13
N ARG A 4 -15.80 56.82 -16.36
CA ARG A 4 -16.61 55.90 -15.58
C ARG A 4 -15.71 55.20 -14.55
N ALA A 5 -16.13 55.21 -13.30
CA ALA A 5 -15.53 54.42 -12.22
C ALA A 5 -15.73 52.92 -12.47
N ALA A 6 -14.68 52.13 -12.21
CA ALA A 6 -14.74 50.68 -12.13
C ALA A 6 -14.58 50.26 -10.65
N PRO A 7 -15.46 49.41 -10.10
CA PRO A 7 -15.18 48.75 -8.82
C PRO A 7 -14.46 47.43 -9.09
N ALA A 8 -13.18 47.33 -8.69
CA ALA A 8 -12.50 46.06 -8.54
C ALA A 8 -13.00 45.40 -7.25
N LYS A 9 -13.87 44.38 -7.38
CA LYS A 9 -14.35 43.60 -6.24
C LYS A 9 -13.91 42.14 -6.34
N SER A 10 -13.13 41.77 -5.32
CA SER A 10 -12.99 40.44 -4.73
C SER A 10 -12.54 39.30 -5.63
N THR A 11 -11.23 39.05 -5.58
CA THR A 11 -10.64 37.71 -5.71
C THR A 11 -11.34 36.76 -4.75
N SER A 12 -12.13 35.85 -5.31
CA SER A 12 -12.83 34.79 -4.59
C SER A 12 -11.84 33.72 -4.13
N ALA A 13 -11.72 33.61 -2.80
CA ALA A 13 -11.46 32.41 -2.01
C ALA A 13 -10.57 31.32 -2.64
N SER A 14 -9.30 31.28 -2.21
CA SER A 14 -8.56 30.03 -2.16
C SER A 14 -9.29 29.08 -1.20
N SER A 15 -9.97 28.07 -1.73
CA SER A 15 -10.32 26.90 -0.94
C SER A 15 -9.01 26.22 -0.56
N ALA A 16 -8.54 26.46 0.66
CA ALA A 16 -7.46 25.71 1.27
C ALA A 16 -7.97 24.27 1.45
N ALA A 17 -7.85 23.47 0.39
CA ALA A 17 -7.92 22.03 0.49
C ALA A 17 -6.85 21.67 1.52
N ALA A 18 -7.27 21.10 2.65
CA ALA A 18 -6.36 20.60 3.67
C ALA A 18 -5.33 19.71 2.96
N VAL A 19 -4.10 20.20 2.87
CA VAL A 19 -3.00 19.48 2.21
C VAL A 19 -2.71 18.30 3.10
N ARG A 20 -3.30 17.14 2.79
CA ARG A 20 -2.89 15.88 3.40
C ARG A 20 -1.44 15.69 3.03
N HIS A 21 -0.57 15.64 4.03
CA HIS A 21 0.84 15.39 3.81
C HIS A 21 1.01 13.91 3.46
N ASN A 22 1.35 13.65 2.20
CA ASN A 22 1.68 12.31 1.72
C ASN A 22 3.14 12.02 2.04
N ILE A 23 3.39 10.85 2.60
CA ILE A 23 4.72 10.28 2.80
C ILE A 23 5.23 9.77 1.46
N LEU A 24 4.43 8.95 0.78
CA LEU A 24 4.81 8.33 -0.49
C LEU A 24 4.29 9.11 -1.71
N PRO A 25 4.87 8.90 -2.91
CA PRO A 25 4.33 9.47 -4.15
C PRO A 25 2.88 9.02 -4.39
N LEU A 26 2.01 9.97 -4.76
CA LEU A 26 0.58 9.72 -5.00
C LEU A 26 0.29 8.53 -5.95
N LYS A 27 1.16 8.30 -6.94
CA LYS A 27 1.04 7.15 -7.85
C LYS A 27 1.14 5.82 -7.10
N LYS A 28 2.09 5.68 -6.18
CA LYS A 28 2.30 4.49 -5.36
C LYS A 28 1.10 4.29 -4.43
N ILE A 29 0.65 5.36 -3.77
CA ILE A 29 -0.53 5.34 -2.90
C ILE A 29 -1.76 4.85 -3.67
N ASN A 30 -1.98 5.35 -4.88
CA ASN A 30 -3.10 4.94 -5.72
C ASN A 30 -3.00 3.47 -6.14
N ASN A 31 -1.82 3.00 -6.54
CA ASN A 31 -1.61 1.59 -6.91
C ASN A 31 -1.96 0.65 -5.74
N VAL A 32 -1.46 0.97 -4.55
CA VAL A 32 -1.73 0.18 -3.34
C VAL A 32 -3.21 0.28 -2.93
N SER A 33 -3.83 1.46 -3.06
CA SER A 33 -5.26 1.65 -2.77
C SER A 33 -6.15 0.87 -3.74
N VAL A 34 -5.76 0.78 -5.01
CA VAL A 34 -6.45 -0.07 -6.01
C VAL A 34 -6.29 -1.55 -5.65
N LEU A 35 -5.10 -1.95 -5.21
CA LEU A 35 -4.83 -3.31 -4.75
C LEU A 35 -5.72 -3.70 -3.55
N LEU A 36 -5.88 -2.82 -2.56
CA LEU A 36 -6.80 -3.02 -1.43
C LEU A 36 -8.25 -3.20 -1.88
N LYS A 37 -8.72 -2.39 -2.84
CA LYS A 37 -10.07 -2.52 -3.41
C LYS A 37 -10.27 -3.83 -4.15
N ASN A 38 -9.24 -4.29 -4.86
CA ASN A 38 -9.26 -5.59 -5.54
C ASN A 38 -9.32 -6.75 -4.53
N PHE A 39 -8.61 -6.62 -3.41
CA PHE A 39 -8.60 -7.65 -2.37
C PHE A 39 -9.87 -7.64 -1.52
N LYS A 40 -10.59 -6.51 -1.48
CA LYS A 40 -11.73 -6.27 -0.58
C LYS A 40 -11.36 -6.45 0.89
N MET A 41 -10.13 -6.11 1.23
CA MET A 41 -9.55 -6.24 2.57
C MET A 41 -9.06 -4.87 3.07
N SER A 42 -9.10 -4.65 4.37
CA SER A 42 -8.48 -3.49 5.01
C SER A 42 -6.95 -3.67 5.10
N PRO A 43 -6.17 -2.57 5.24
CA PRO A 43 -4.72 -2.63 5.41
C PRO A 43 -4.27 -3.62 6.49
N LYS A 44 -4.97 -3.64 7.63
CA LYS A 44 -4.70 -4.54 8.76
C LYS A 44 -4.94 -6.01 8.40
N GLN A 45 -6.05 -6.29 7.71
CA GLN A 45 -6.37 -7.65 7.26
C GLN A 45 -5.32 -8.17 6.26
N VAL A 46 -4.87 -7.34 5.32
CA VAL A 46 -3.82 -7.74 4.37
C VAL A 46 -2.52 -8.08 5.11
N LYS A 47 -2.14 -7.28 6.11
CA LYS A 47 -0.98 -7.57 6.96
C LYS A 47 -1.15 -8.88 7.72
N GLU A 48 -2.30 -9.11 8.35
CA GLU A 48 -2.59 -10.34 9.08
C GLU A 48 -2.54 -11.57 8.18
N GLU A 49 -3.17 -11.52 7.00
CA GLU A 49 -3.14 -12.60 6.03
C GLU A 49 -1.73 -12.85 5.47
N LEU A 50 -0.94 -11.80 5.26
CA LEU A 50 0.47 -11.94 4.86
C LEU A 50 1.30 -12.58 5.97
N LEU A 51 1.11 -12.21 7.23
CA LEU A 51 1.78 -12.84 8.36
C LEU A 51 1.37 -14.30 8.50
N ARG A 52 0.08 -14.61 8.34
CA ARG A 52 -0.46 -15.98 8.34
C ARG A 52 0.18 -16.81 7.24
N LEU A 53 0.32 -16.25 6.04
CA LEU A 53 1.02 -16.90 4.94
C LEU A 53 2.48 -17.21 5.28
N LEU A 54 3.20 -16.23 5.83
CA LEU A 54 4.63 -16.35 6.11
C LEU A 54 4.94 -17.24 7.32
N CYS A 55 4.03 -17.36 8.29
CA CYS A 55 4.23 -18.14 9.51
C CYS A 55 3.61 -19.54 9.45
N GLU A 56 2.43 -19.66 8.86
CA GLU A 56 1.62 -20.89 8.86
C GLU A 56 1.52 -21.53 7.47
N GLY A 57 1.96 -20.83 6.41
CA GLY A 57 1.82 -21.30 5.02
C GLY A 57 0.39 -21.25 4.49
N THR A 58 -0.56 -20.69 5.25
CA THR A 58 -1.97 -20.60 4.85
C THR A 58 -2.42 -19.15 4.81
N CYS A 59 -3.23 -18.80 3.80
CA CYS A 59 -3.70 -17.43 3.59
C CYS A 59 -5.05 -17.43 2.87
N ALA A 60 -5.87 -16.42 3.12
CA ALA A 60 -7.14 -16.21 2.42
C ALA A 60 -6.95 -15.52 1.06
N MET A 61 -5.76 -14.96 0.78
CA MET A 61 -5.41 -14.35 -0.49
C MET A 61 -5.07 -15.43 -1.53
N SER A 62 -5.50 -15.23 -2.78
CA SER A 62 -5.08 -16.10 -3.89
C SER A 62 -3.61 -15.87 -4.25
N GLU A 63 -2.99 -16.82 -4.96
CA GLU A 63 -1.60 -16.69 -5.41
C GLU A 63 -1.35 -15.40 -6.20
N ASP A 64 -2.25 -15.05 -7.13
CA ASP A 64 -2.15 -13.80 -7.89
C ASP A 64 -2.20 -12.56 -6.98
N GLN A 65 -3.01 -12.59 -5.91
CA GLN A 65 -3.09 -11.50 -4.96
C GLN A 65 -1.79 -11.37 -4.17
N VAL A 66 -1.22 -12.49 -3.74
CA VAL A 66 0.08 -12.53 -3.05
C VAL A 66 1.18 -11.99 -3.97
N ASP A 67 1.27 -12.46 -5.21
CA ASP A 67 2.28 -12.00 -6.16
C ASP A 67 2.12 -10.50 -6.46
N ASN A 68 0.89 -10.00 -6.62
CA ASN A 68 0.64 -8.56 -6.77
C ASN A 68 1.01 -7.75 -5.53
N LEU A 69 0.79 -8.28 -4.33
CA LEU A 69 1.13 -7.63 -3.07
C LEU A 69 2.65 -7.53 -2.91
N ILE A 70 3.39 -8.59 -3.22
CA ILE A 70 4.86 -8.61 -3.20
C ILE A 70 5.43 -7.53 -4.11
N LEU A 71 4.85 -7.35 -5.31
CA LEU A 71 5.25 -6.28 -6.24
C LEU A 71 5.00 -4.86 -5.68
N GLN A 72 4.10 -4.70 -4.72
CA GLN A 72 3.81 -3.41 -4.09
C GLN A 72 4.63 -3.15 -2.82
N PHE A 73 5.50 -4.07 -2.40
CA PHE A 73 6.30 -3.88 -1.18
C PHE A 73 7.09 -2.56 -1.19
N PRO A 74 7.26 -1.95 0.00
CA PRO A 74 8.07 -0.75 0.14
C PRO A 74 9.53 -1.06 -0.15
N THR A 75 10.19 -0.20 -0.92
CA THR A 75 11.65 -0.22 -1.04
C THR A 75 12.31 0.17 0.29
N GLU A 76 13.63 -0.04 0.43
CA GLU A 76 14.35 0.37 1.65
C GLU A 76 14.25 1.89 1.92
N GLU A 77 14.27 2.70 0.86
CA GLU A 77 14.10 4.16 0.96
C GLU A 77 12.69 4.52 1.42
N GLU A 78 11.66 3.94 0.80
CA GLU A 78 10.25 4.14 1.17
C GLU A 78 10.00 3.69 2.62
N ARG A 79 10.59 2.55 3.02
CA ARG A 79 10.51 2.04 4.40
C ARG A 79 11.10 3.02 5.40
N LYS A 80 12.25 3.63 5.09
CA LYS A 80 12.87 4.63 5.97
C LYS A 80 12.00 5.87 6.12
N GLU A 81 11.37 6.32 5.03
CA GLU A 81 10.48 7.47 5.05
C GLU A 81 9.19 7.20 5.83
N LEU A 82 8.59 6.02 5.65
CA LEU A 82 7.44 5.54 6.40
C LEU A 82 7.75 5.42 7.90
N LEU A 83 8.86 4.75 8.26
CA LEU A 83 9.26 4.58 9.67
C LEU A 83 9.67 5.91 10.34
N GLY A 84 10.03 6.92 9.56
CA GLY A 84 10.33 8.27 10.04
C GLY A 84 9.10 9.14 10.31
N TYR A 85 7.91 8.70 9.90
CA TYR A 85 6.68 9.45 10.08
C TYR A 85 6.20 9.43 11.55
N THR A 86 6.01 10.62 12.13
CA THR A 86 5.61 10.81 13.54
C THR A 86 4.14 11.19 13.71
N GLY A 87 3.38 11.31 12.62
CA GLY A 87 1.97 11.68 12.66
C GLY A 87 1.03 10.49 12.92
N ALA A 88 -0.28 10.75 12.91
CA ALA A 88 -1.28 9.72 13.12
C ALA A 88 -1.52 8.91 11.84
N VAL A 89 -1.21 7.60 11.87
CA VAL A 89 -1.42 6.67 10.74
C VAL A 89 -2.88 6.67 10.26
N SER A 90 -3.84 6.91 11.15
CA SER A 90 -5.27 7.01 10.81
C SER A 90 -5.64 8.18 9.89
N GLU A 91 -4.79 9.20 9.80
CA GLU A 91 -5.00 10.36 8.91
C GLU A 91 -4.44 10.16 7.50
N LEU A 92 -3.61 9.13 7.33
CA LEU A 92 -3.02 8.74 6.04
C LEU A 92 -4.04 8.05 5.14
N TYR A 93 -3.75 8.04 3.84
CA TYR A 93 -4.52 7.28 2.87
C TYR A 93 -4.41 5.77 3.13
N GLU A 94 -5.44 4.99 2.80
CA GLU A 94 -5.45 3.53 3.02
C GLU A 94 -4.23 2.83 2.40
N GLY A 95 -3.79 3.29 1.23
CA GLY A 95 -2.56 2.78 0.60
C GLY A 95 -1.30 3.04 1.43
N GLU A 96 -1.20 4.21 2.08
CA GLU A 96 -0.07 4.52 2.97
C GLU A 96 -0.17 3.79 4.30
N GLN A 97 -1.38 3.61 4.84
CA GLN A 97 -1.61 2.78 6.02
C GLN A 97 -1.11 1.36 5.79
N LEU A 98 -1.42 0.75 4.64
CA LEU A 98 -0.90 -0.58 4.29
C LEU A 98 0.63 -0.56 4.16
N MET A 99 1.19 0.41 3.45
CA MET A 99 2.65 0.50 3.28
C MET A 99 3.37 0.67 4.62
N MET A 100 2.80 1.43 5.56
CA MET A 100 3.31 1.55 6.93
C MET A 100 3.30 0.21 7.66
N GLU A 101 2.19 -0.52 7.61
CA GLU A 101 2.06 -1.83 8.23
C GLU A 101 3.05 -2.85 7.64
N LEU A 102 3.33 -2.78 6.33
CA LEU A 102 4.34 -3.60 5.64
C LEU A 102 5.78 -3.17 6.01
N ALA A 103 6.03 -1.86 6.15
CA ALA A 103 7.32 -1.32 6.54
C ALA A 103 7.76 -1.78 7.94
N LEU A 104 6.79 -2.04 8.83
CA LEU A 104 7.03 -2.59 10.17
C LEU A 104 7.41 -4.06 10.19
N ILE A 105 7.17 -4.82 9.11
CA ILE A 105 7.51 -6.25 9.06
C ILE A 105 9.02 -6.39 8.78
N PRO A 106 9.81 -6.97 9.70
CA PRO A 106 11.23 -7.16 9.49
C PRO A 106 11.48 -8.24 8.43
N ASN A 107 12.49 -7.99 7.58
CA ASN A 107 12.95 -8.90 6.53
C ASN A 107 11.84 -9.34 5.58
N LEU A 108 10.88 -8.45 5.30
CA LEU A 108 9.68 -8.77 4.53
C LEU A 108 10.03 -9.34 3.14
N ASP A 109 10.97 -8.72 2.43
CA ASP A 109 11.43 -9.14 1.10
C ASP A 109 12.07 -10.54 1.12
N GLN A 110 12.88 -10.82 2.14
CA GLN A 110 13.53 -12.12 2.32
C GLN A 110 12.50 -13.20 2.64
N LYS A 111 11.53 -12.90 3.51
CA LYS A 111 10.44 -13.83 3.85
C LYS A 111 9.57 -14.15 2.63
N ALA A 112 9.22 -13.16 1.82
CA ALA A 112 8.49 -13.38 0.58
C ALA A 112 9.29 -14.19 -0.45
N THR A 113 10.60 -13.98 -0.52
CA THR A 113 11.49 -14.77 -1.38
C THR A 113 11.53 -16.23 -0.95
N VAL A 114 11.67 -16.50 0.35
CA VAL A 114 11.63 -17.86 0.90
C VAL A 114 10.27 -18.50 0.66
N PHE A 115 9.17 -17.77 0.88
CA PHE A 115 7.83 -18.25 0.60
C PHE A 115 7.65 -18.63 -0.88
N LYS A 116 8.08 -17.78 -1.81
CA LYS A 116 8.03 -18.07 -3.25
C LYS A 116 8.86 -19.31 -3.60
N LEU A 117 10.06 -19.43 -3.03
CA LEU A 117 10.91 -20.60 -3.21
C LEU A 117 10.22 -21.88 -2.69
N MET A 118 9.61 -21.84 -1.51
CA MET A 118 8.88 -22.97 -0.94
C MET A 118 7.70 -23.39 -1.81
N ARG A 119 6.93 -22.43 -2.34
CA ARG A 119 5.86 -22.68 -3.31
C ARG A 119 6.40 -23.34 -4.59
N ASP A 120 7.48 -22.79 -5.15
CA ASP A 120 8.06 -23.28 -6.41
C ASP A 120 8.72 -24.66 -6.27
N PHE A 121 9.18 -25.01 -5.05
CA PHE A 121 9.80 -26.30 -4.73
C PHE A 121 8.83 -27.36 -4.21
N GLU A 122 7.55 -27.04 -4.01
CA GLU A 122 6.56 -28.06 -3.66
C GLU A 122 6.58 -29.11 -4.77
N PRO A 123 6.99 -30.36 -4.47
CA PRO A 123 7.25 -31.33 -5.52
C PRO A 123 5.94 -31.51 -6.28
N LYS A 124 5.96 -31.18 -7.57
CA LYS A 124 5.06 -31.79 -8.56
C LYS A 124 5.38 -33.28 -8.58
N ILE A 125 5.07 -33.99 -7.50
CA ILE A 125 4.97 -35.43 -7.50
C ILE A 125 3.82 -35.70 -8.45
N LEU A 126 4.21 -36.05 -9.67
CA LEU A 126 3.37 -36.61 -10.72
C LEU A 126 2.53 -37.71 -10.07
N VAL A 127 1.31 -37.36 -9.66
CA VAL A 127 0.28 -38.36 -9.45
C VAL A 127 -0.13 -38.79 -10.85
N SER A 128 0.60 -39.76 -11.39
CA SER A 128 0.15 -40.50 -12.57
C SER A 128 -1.20 -41.11 -12.23
N PRO A 129 -2.29 -40.80 -12.97
CA PRO A 129 -3.54 -41.51 -12.79
C PRO A 129 -3.32 -42.97 -13.21
N GLN A 130 -3.57 -43.89 -12.28
CA GLN A 130 -3.74 -45.33 -12.56
C GLN A 130 -5.12 -45.56 -13.15
#